data_AF-A0A1C5BY95-F1
#
_entry.id   AF-A0A1C5BY95-F1
#
_cell.length_a   1.000
_cell.length_b   1.000
_cell.length_c   1.000
_cell.angle_alpha   90.00
_cell.angle_beta   90.00
_cell.angle_gamma   90.00
#
_symmetry.space_group_name_H-M   'P 1'
#
loop_
_entity.id
_entity.type
_entity.pdbx_description
1 polymer ?
#
loop_
_entity_poly.entity_id
_entity_poly.type
_entity_poly.pdbx_seq_one_letter_code
_entity_poly.pdbx_strand_id
1 'polypeptide(L)' 'MVRSRFGARFAVDTQDLIQRYIYLFGVWEPHMTRWLRGRLEPGDTFVDVGANIGYYSVLASQLVGDGVKVVAI' A
#
# COMPACT_ATOMS: atom_id res chain seq x y z
N MET A 1 11.68 3.44 10.45
CA MET A 1 10.64 2.42 10.19
C MET A 1 9.34 2.85 10.84
N VAL A 2 8.23 2.86 10.10
CA VAL A 2 6.89 3.22 10.58
C VAL A 2 5.92 2.08 10.26
N ARG A 3 4.92 1.85 11.12
CA ARG A 3 3.86 0.87 10.90
C ARG A 3 2.64 1.55 10.26
N SER A 4 2.14 1.01 9.15
CA SER A 4 0.90 1.48 8.52
C SER A 4 -0.34 1.03 9.30
N ARG A 5 -1.51 1.61 9.00
CA ARG A 5 -2.81 1.22 9.57
C ARG A 5 -3.23 -0.21 9.24
N PHE A 6 -2.63 -0.82 8.22
CA PHE A 6 -2.84 -2.23 7.87
C PHE A 6 -1.69 -3.13 8.34
N GLY A 7 -0.80 -2.63 9.21
CA GLY A 7 0.17 -3.43 9.93
C GLY A 7 1.51 -3.64 9.22
N ALA A 8 1.64 -3.28 7.94
CA ALA A 8 2.92 -3.34 7.22
C ALA A 8 3.91 -2.30 7.76
N ARG A 9 5.22 -2.54 7.56
CA ARG A 9 6.28 -1.63 8.01
C ARG A 9 7.02 -1.04 6.81
N PHE A 10 7.20 0.28 6.82
CA PHE A 10 7.88 1.02 5.77
C PHE A 10 9.09 1.77 6.32
N ALA A 11 10.21 1.72 5.59
CA ALA A 11 11.26 2.72 5.71
C ALA A 11 10.79 3.95 4.95
N VAL A 12 10.86 5.12 5.58
CA VAL A 12 10.26 6.36 5.04
C VAL A 12 11.30 7.48 5.07
N ASP A 13 11.27 8.29 4.02
CA ASP A 13 11.90 9.60 3.94
C ASP A 13 10.85 10.68 4.27
N THR A 14 11.04 11.43 5.35
CA THR A 14 10.11 12.48 5.77
C THR A 14 10.15 13.74 4.90
N GLN A 15 11.09 13.84 3.96
CA GLN A 15 11.12 14.92 2.96
C GLN A 15 10.16 14.65 1.79
N ASP A 16 9.84 13.38 1.51
CA ASP A 16 8.82 12.98 0.53
C ASP A 16 7.42 13.18 1.13
N LEU A 17 6.53 13.83 0.36
CA LEU A 17 5.16 14.15 0.80
C LEU A 17 4.36 12.90 1.18
N ILE A 18 4.38 11.87 0.35
CA ILE A 18 3.62 10.63 0.54
C ILE A 18 4.13 9.91 1.78
N GLN A 19 5.45 9.74 1.84
CA GLN A 19 6.11 9.00 2.91
C GLN A 19 5.98 9.73 4.25
N ARG A 20 5.98 11.08 4.25
CA ARG A 20 5.69 11.89 5.43
C ARG A 20 4.26 11.70 5.94
N TYR A 21 3.27 11.55 5.06
CA TYR A 21 1.90 11.24 5.49
C TYR A 21 1.80 9.84 6.11
N ILE A 22 2.52 8.86 5.55
CA ILE A 22 2.63 7.53 6.15
C ILE A 22 3.32 7.62 7.53
N TYR A 23 4.36 8.45 7.67
CA TYR A 23 5.03 8.70 8.95
C TYR A 23 4.08 9.30 10.00
N LEU A 24 3.34 10.35 9.64
CA LEU A 24 2.48 11.10 10.56
C LEU A 24 1.17 10.38 10.91
N PHE A 25 0.56 9.69 9.95
CA PHE A 25 -0.81 9.18 10.06
C PHE A 25 -0.94 7.66 9.91
N GLY A 26 0.15 6.98 9.52
CA GLY A 26 0.17 5.55 9.21
C GLY A 26 -0.59 5.18 7.93
N VAL A 27 -1.00 6.15 7.12
CA VAL A 27 -1.86 5.92 5.96
C VAL A 27 -1.61 6.98 4.89
N TRP A 28 -1.49 6.55 3.63
CA TRP A 28 -1.59 7.41 2.46
C TRP A 28 -3.00 7.28 1.89
N GLU A 29 -3.64 8.41 1.56
CA GLU A 29 -5.00 8.50 0.98
C GLU A 29 -6.00 7.49 1.59
N PRO A 30 -6.54 7.76 2.80
CA PRO A 30 -7.34 6.79 3.55
C PRO A 30 -8.60 6.33 2.80
N HIS A 31 -9.18 7.17 1.94
CA HIS A 31 -10.33 6.83 1.12
C HIS A 31 -9.98 5.82 0.04
N MET A 32 -8.85 5.99 -0.64
CA MET A 32 -8.34 5.04 -1.64
C MET A 32 -7.95 3.72 -1.00
N THR A 33 -7.23 3.78 0.14
CA THR A 33 -6.91 2.60 0.95
C THR A 33 -8.18 1.83 1.33
N ARG A 34 -9.25 2.51 1.74
CA ARG A 34 -10.53 1.87 2.08
C ARG A 34 -11.21 1.27 0.85
N TRP A 35 -11.20 1.98 -0.27
CA TRP A 35 -11.81 1.52 -1.51
C TRP A 35 -11.15 0.24 -2.02
N LEU A 36 -9.81 0.18 -2.06
CA LEU A 36 -9.07 -1.03 -2.45
C LEU A 36 -9.40 -2.23 -1.55
N ARG A 37 -9.49 -2.02 -0.23
CA ARG A 37 -9.87 -3.08 0.73
C ARG A 37 -11.28 -3.64 0.52
N GLY A 38 -12.19 -2.86 -0.06
CA GLY A 38 -13.54 -3.30 -0.38
C GLY A 38 -13.72 -3.79 -1.81
N ARG A 39 -12.69 -3.67 -2.67
CA ARG A 39 -12.78 -3.99 -4.09
C ARG A 39 -11.89 -5.15 -4.52
N LEU A 40 -10.71 -5.31 -3.91
CA LEU A 40 -9.80 -6.41 -4.21
C LEU A 40 -10.24 -7.67 -3.50
N GLU A 41 -10.27 -8.77 -4.25
CA GLU A 41 -10.59 -10.10 -3.76
C GLU A 41 -9.38 -11.04 -3.90
N PRO A 42 -9.32 -12.13 -3.10
CA PRO A 42 -8.32 -13.17 -3.30
C PRO A 42 -8.32 -13.70 -4.73
N GLY A 43 -7.15 -13.76 -5.37
CA GLY A 43 -7.00 -14.16 -6.77
C GLY A 43 -6.91 -13.00 -7.77
N ASP A 44 -7.22 -11.76 -7.37
CA ASP A 44 -7.12 -10.59 -8.25
C ASP A 44 -5.67 -10.24 -8.60
N THR A 45 -5.40 -9.93 -9.86
CA THR A 45 -4.11 -9.34 -10.28
C THR A 45 -4.14 -7.82 -10.08
N PHE A 46 -3.18 -7.28 -9.34
CA PHE A 46 -3.06 -5.84 -9.10
C PHE A 46 -1.82 -5.24 -9.78
N VAL A 47 -2.02 -4.11 -10.48
CA VAL A 47 -0.94 -3.35 -11.13
C VAL A 47 -0.88 -1.96 -10.49
N ASP A 48 0.26 -1.64 -9.89
CA ASP A 48 0.55 -0.38 -9.20
C ASP A 48 1.49 0.46 -10.07
N VAL A 49 0.97 1.50 -10.71
CA VAL A 49 1.75 2.36 -11.62
C VAL A 49 2.17 3.62 -10.89
N GLY A 50 3.47 3.94 -10.92
CA GLY A 50 4.04 5.05 -10.14
C GLY A 50 4.25 4.65 -8.68
N ALA A 51 4.63 3.40 -8.45
CA ALA A 51 4.64 2.76 -7.14
C ALA A 51 5.81 3.23 -6.24
N ASN A 52 5.76 4.49 -5.75
CA ASN A 52 6.75 5.17 -4.89
C ASN A 52 7.55 4.22 -3.94
N ILE A 53 7.12 4.02 -2.70
CA ILE A 53 7.69 3.00 -1.78
C ILE A 53 6.82 1.73 -1.74
N GLY A 54 6.00 1.51 -2.79
CA GLY A 54 5.12 0.34 -2.90
C GLY A 54 4.00 0.27 -1.85
N TYR A 55 3.51 1.40 -1.33
CA TYR A 55 2.45 1.40 -0.30
C TYR A 55 1.19 0.62 -0.74
N TYR A 56 0.71 0.86 -1.96
CA TYR A 56 -0.44 0.15 -2.50
C TYR A 56 -0.10 -1.27 -2.94
N SER A 57 1.08 -1.51 -3.50
CA SER A 57 1.57 -2.87 -3.79
C SER A 57 1.57 -3.78 -2.55
N VAL A 58 2.05 -3.27 -1.41
CA VAL A 58 2.08 -4.03 -0.14
C VAL A 58 0.68 -4.18 0.47
N LEU A 59 -0.21 -3.19 0.31
CA LEU A 59 -1.61 -3.35 0.70
C LEU A 59 -2.29 -4.44 -0.15
N ALA A 60 -2.12 -4.37 -1.47
CA ALA A 60 -2.74 -5.28 -2.42
C ALA A 60 -2.26 -6.73 -2.20
N SER A 61 -0.96 -6.95 -1.96
CA SER A 61 -0.44 -8.30 -1.73
C SER A 61 -1.07 -9.00 -0.52
N GLN A 62 -1.45 -8.26 0.52
CA GLN A 62 -2.16 -8.80 1.68
C GLN A 62 -3.63 -9.12 1.38
N LEU A 63 -4.24 -8.43 0.40
CA LEU A 63 -5.65 -8.58 0.05
C LEU A 63 -5.88 -9.70 -0.96
N VAL A 64 -5.01 -9.81 -1.97
CA VAL A 64 -5.18 -10.78 -3.08
C VAL A 64 -4.70 -12.18 -2.72
N GLY A 65 -3.97 -12.34 -1.62
CA GLY A 65 -3.49 -13.62 -1.12
C GLY A 65 -2.25 -14.16 -1.84
N ASP A 66 -1.78 -15.32 -1.37
CA ASP A 66 -0.55 -15.95 -1.87
C ASP A 66 -0.73 -16.50 -3.30
N GLY A 67 0.37 -16.50 -4.07
CA GLY A 67 0.40 -17.08 -5.43
C GLY A 67 -0.10 -16.15 -6.55
N VAL A 68 -0.53 -14.93 -6.23
CA VAL A 68 -0.99 -13.94 -7.20
C VAL A 68 0.07 -12.86 -7.44
N LYS A 69 0.11 -12.31 -8.66
CA LYS A 69 1.12 -11.34 -9.07
C LYS A 69 0.67 -9.91 -8.77
N VAL A 70 1.42 -9.21 -7.92
CA VAL A 70 1.38 -7.75 -7.81
C VAL A 70 2.55 -7.20 -8.62
N VAL A 71 2.27 -6.30 -9.57
CA VAL A 71 3.30 -5.66 -10.39
C VAL A 71 3.34 -4.18 -10.07
N ALA A 72 4.50 -3.71 -9.64
CA ALA A 72 4.77 -2.30 -9.37
C ALA A 72 5.74 -1.77 -10.43
N ILE A 73 5.42 -0.63 -11.06
CA ILE A 73 6.24 0.02 -12.10
C ILE A 73 6.52 1.47 -11.69
#